data_AF-A0A6G7BP27-F1
#
_entry.id   AF-A0A6G7BP27-F1
#
_cell.length_a   1.000
_cell.length_b   1.000
_cell.length_c   1.000
_cell.angle_alpha   90.00
_cell.angle_beta   90.00
_cell.angle_gamma   90.00
#
_symmetry.space_group_name_H-M   'P 1'
#
loop_
_entity.id
_entity.type
_entity.pdbx_description
1 polymer ?
#
loop_
_entity_poly.entity_id
_entity_poly.type
_entity_poly.pdbx_seq_one_letter_code
_entity_poly.pdbx_strand_id
1 'polypeptide(L)'
;MKKEQLLLLKEEILKGSDTERLLELDVNLKQLISILDYRIREKTRNEYTEGEIGEFRSSVAIARSYLRVIGWKLENFRLEKEKERIDAITKNKQVILEIFESGMESVLNSQSDTEKLRADNIALRDQLSRKEGEITALEKRVKIIAREVVGILEKTKRE
;
A
#
# COMPACT_ATOMS: atom_id res chain seq x y z
N MET A 1 -11.92 -7.88 29.16
CA MET A 1 -10.57 -8.31 28.71
C MET A 1 -9.60 -8.10 29.86
N LYS A 2 -8.86 -9.12 30.30
CA LYS A 2 -7.91 -9.02 31.42
C LYS A 2 -6.58 -8.41 30.97
N LYS A 3 -5.78 -7.87 31.90
CA LYS A 3 -4.43 -7.31 31.64
C LYS A 3 -3.54 -8.27 30.83
N GLU A 4 -3.62 -9.56 31.10
CA GLU A 4 -2.88 -10.61 30.39
C GLU A 4 -3.25 -10.68 28.90
N GLN A 5 -4.53 -10.52 28.55
CA GLN A 5 -4.98 -10.49 27.17
C GLN A 5 -4.49 -9.24 26.43
N LEU A 6 -4.38 -8.10 27.12
CA LEU A 6 -3.75 -6.91 26.55
C LEU A 6 -2.26 -7.15 26.28
N LEU A 7 -1.56 -7.82 27.19
CA LEU A 7 -0.14 -8.13 27.01
C LEU A 7 0.12 -9.05 25.81
N LEU A 8 -0.82 -9.95 25.48
CA LEU A 8 -0.73 -10.79 24.28
C LEU A 8 -0.85 -9.97 22.98
N LEU A 9 -1.64 -8.88 22.99
CA LEU A 9 -1.75 -7.97 21.84
C LEU A 9 -0.48 -7.15 21.59
N LYS A 10 0.47 -7.11 22.53
CA LYS A 10 1.72 -6.35 22.39
C LYS A 10 2.47 -6.73 21.12
N GLU A 11 2.67 -8.03 20.89
CA GLU A 11 3.45 -8.48 19.74
C GLU A 11 2.72 -8.19 18.43
N GLU A 12 1.42 -8.41 18.41
CA GLU A 12 0.57 -8.14 17.26
C GLU A 12 0.60 -6.65 16.88
N ILE A 13 0.52 -5.75 17.85
CA ILE A 13 0.56 -4.31 17.62
C ILE A 13 1.96 -3.85 17.20
N LEU A 14 3.02 -4.41 17.79
CA LEU A 14 4.40 -4.01 17.46
C LEU A 14 4.86 -4.55 16.10
N LYS A 15 4.51 -5.80 15.77
CA LYS A 15 4.91 -6.45 14.51
C LYS A 15 3.90 -6.25 13.38
N GLY A 16 2.66 -5.89 13.70
CA GLY A 16 1.59 -5.70 12.72
C GLY A 16 1.92 -4.63 11.70
N SER A 17 1.83 -5.01 10.43
CA SER A 17 2.00 -4.15 9.25
C SER A 17 0.71 -3.96 8.45
N ASP A 18 -0.36 -4.65 8.85
CA ASP A 18 -1.66 -4.59 8.19
C ASP A 18 -2.48 -3.41 8.72
N THR A 19 -2.84 -2.48 7.82
CA THR A 19 -3.63 -1.30 8.13
C THR A 19 -5.05 -1.66 8.59
N GLU A 20 -5.69 -2.66 7.99
CA GLU A 20 -7.07 -3.04 8.32
C GLU A 20 -7.13 -3.64 9.73
N ARG A 21 -6.20 -4.54 10.04
CA ARG A 21 -6.08 -5.11 11.38
C ARG A 21 -5.75 -4.06 12.45
N LEU A 22 -4.90 -3.09 12.14
CA LEU A 22 -4.59 -1.99 13.07
C LEU A 22 -5.79 -1.08 13.33
N LEU A 23 -6.64 -0.83 12.32
CA LEU A 23 -7.88 -0.08 12.48
C LEU A 23 -8.90 -0.83 13.34
N GLU A 24 -9.04 -2.13 13.15
CA GLU A 24 -9.90 -2.97 13.99
C GLU A 24 -9.45 -2.91 15.47
N LEU A 25 -8.14 -3.03 15.71
CA LEU A 25 -7.56 -2.92 17.05
C LEU A 25 -7.76 -1.54 17.66
N ASP A 26 -7.65 -0.46 16.88
CA ASP A 26 -7.92 0.91 17.33
C ASP A 26 -9.36 1.05 17.86
N VAL A 27 -10.35 0.57 17.10
CA VAL A 27 -11.76 0.61 17.50
C VAL A 27 -11.99 -0.23 18.77
N ASN A 28 -11.49 -1.46 18.78
CA ASN A 28 -11.68 -2.38 19.90
C ASN A 28 -11.06 -1.86 21.20
N LEU A 29 -9.85 -1.27 21.13
CA LEU A 29 -9.18 -0.69 22.29
C LEU A 29 -9.89 0.57 22.80
N LYS A 30 -10.41 1.42 21.91
CA LYS A 30 -11.24 2.59 22.29
C LYS A 30 -12.52 2.16 23.02
N GLN A 31 -13.21 1.15 22.51
CA GLN A 31 -14.39 0.58 23.16
C GLN A 31 -14.06 0.00 24.54
N LEU A 32 -12.97 -0.78 24.63
CA LEU A 32 -12.51 -1.33 25.91
C LEU A 32 -12.21 -0.24 26.94
N ILE A 33 -11.49 0.82 26.54
CA ILE A 33 -11.19 1.96 27.42
C ILE A 33 -12.49 2.59 27.90
N SER A 34 -13.45 2.83 27.00
CA SER A 34 -14.74 3.42 27.36
C SER A 34 -15.49 2.60 28.43
N ILE A 35 -15.53 1.27 28.25
CA ILE A 35 -16.17 0.34 29.21
C ILE A 35 -15.45 0.37 30.56
N LEU A 36 -14.12 0.32 30.56
CA LEU A 36 -13.35 0.32 31.80
C LEU A 36 -13.41 1.68 32.52
N ASP A 37 -13.32 2.78 31.79
CA ASP A 37 -13.47 4.14 32.33
C ASP A 37 -14.89 4.36 32.89
N TYR A 38 -15.92 3.74 32.30
CA TYR A 38 -17.27 3.72 32.87
C TYR A 38 -17.29 2.98 34.22
N ARG A 39 -16.77 1.75 34.28
CA ARG A 39 -16.70 0.94 35.52
C ARG A 39 -15.89 1.60 36.62
N ILE A 40 -14.81 2.30 36.29
CA ILE A 40 -14.02 3.08 37.26
C ILE A 40 -14.82 4.27 37.81
N ARG A 41 -15.64 4.91 36.98
CA ARG A 41 -16.45 6.08 37.36
C ARG A 41 -17.71 5.74 38.14
N GLU A 42 -18.33 4.59 37.88
CA GLU A 42 -19.49 4.05 38.62
C GLU A 42 -19.17 3.60 40.06
N LYS A 43 -18.16 4.22 40.69
CA LYS A 43 -17.47 3.87 41.94
C LYS A 43 -18.35 3.79 43.20
N THR A 44 -19.66 3.68 43.09
CA THR A 44 -20.63 4.09 44.12
C THR A 44 -21.57 2.99 44.60
N ARG A 45 -21.48 1.73 44.14
CA ARG A 45 -22.45 0.66 44.52
C ARG A 45 -21.87 -0.67 45.04
N ASN A 46 -20.67 -0.69 45.64
CA ASN A 46 -20.05 -1.90 46.22
C ASN A 46 -19.78 -3.07 45.23
N GLU A 47 -19.83 -2.84 43.92
CA GLU A 47 -19.67 -3.92 42.93
C GLU A 47 -18.22 -4.34 42.69
N TYR A 48 -17.23 -3.50 43.02
CA TYR A 48 -15.82 -3.75 42.76
C TYR A 48 -14.94 -3.35 43.94
N THR A 49 -13.94 -4.18 44.23
CA THR A 49 -12.89 -3.92 45.21
C THR A 49 -11.90 -2.86 44.71
N GLU A 50 -11.14 -2.24 45.63
CA GLU A 50 -10.07 -1.32 45.24
C GLU A 50 -8.99 -1.98 44.37
N GLY A 51 -8.72 -3.27 44.60
CA GLY A 51 -7.80 -4.07 43.80
C GLY A 51 -8.25 -4.17 42.33
N GLU A 52 -9.52 -4.51 42.11
CA GLU A 52 -10.11 -4.60 40.76
C GLU A 52 -10.11 -3.24 40.04
N ILE A 53 -10.41 -2.15 40.76
CA ILE A 53 -10.33 -0.79 40.20
C ILE A 53 -8.88 -0.46 39.79
N GLY A 54 -7.89 -0.89 40.59
CA GLY A 54 -6.47 -0.78 40.26
C GLY A 54 -6.10 -1.52 38.97
N GLU A 55 -6.65 -2.72 38.77
CA GLU A 55 -6.47 -3.50 37.54
C GLU A 55 -7.13 -2.85 36.32
N PHE A 56 -8.33 -2.26 36.47
CA PHE A 56 -8.99 -1.53 35.40
C PHE A 56 -8.16 -0.32 34.97
N ARG A 57 -7.67 0.48 35.93
CA ARG A 57 -6.80 1.64 35.64
C ARG A 57 -5.53 1.22 34.92
N SER A 58 -4.91 0.12 35.35
CA SER A 58 -3.72 -0.44 34.71
C SER A 58 -4.00 -0.87 33.26
N SER A 59 -5.14 -1.53 33.04
CA SER A 59 -5.57 -1.97 31.71
C SER A 59 -5.87 -0.80 30.78
N VAL A 60 -6.53 0.25 31.28
CA VAL A 60 -6.76 1.51 30.54
C VAL A 60 -5.43 2.16 30.15
N ALA A 61 -4.45 2.23 31.06
CA ALA A 61 -3.14 2.82 30.77
C ALA A 61 -2.38 2.06 29.67
N ILE A 62 -2.44 0.73 29.69
CA ILE A 62 -1.86 -0.13 28.65
C ILE A 62 -2.57 0.10 27.31
N ALA A 63 -3.90 0.02 27.30
CA ALA A 63 -4.69 0.22 26.09
C ALA A 63 -4.46 1.61 25.45
N ARG A 64 -4.37 2.68 26.25
CA ARG A 64 -4.04 4.03 25.75
C ARG A 64 -2.64 4.11 25.14
N SER A 65 -1.68 3.38 25.71
CA SER A 65 -0.33 3.32 25.15
C SER A 65 -0.31 2.58 23.82
N TYR A 66 -1.08 1.50 23.69
CA TYR A 66 -1.27 0.81 22.42
C TYR A 66 -1.96 1.68 21.36
N LEU A 67 -3.01 2.42 21.72
CA LEU A 67 -3.64 3.37 20.79
C LEU A 67 -2.66 4.41 20.25
N ARG A 68 -1.72 4.90 21.07
CA ARG A 68 -0.67 5.82 20.60
C ARG A 68 0.25 5.18 19.55
N VAL A 69 0.67 3.93 19.78
CA VAL A 69 1.51 3.19 18.82
C VAL A 69 0.76 2.91 17.53
N ILE A 70 -0.50 2.50 17.62
CA ILE A 70 -1.36 2.26 16.45
C ILE A 70 -1.53 3.55 15.66
N GLY A 71 -1.86 4.66 16.31
CA GLY A 71 -2.00 5.97 15.66
C GLY A 71 -0.73 6.40 14.93
N TRP A 72 0.45 6.23 15.55
CA TRP A 72 1.73 6.51 14.90
C TRP A 72 1.96 5.65 13.65
N LYS A 73 1.64 4.35 13.71
CA LYS A 73 1.77 3.45 12.56
C LYS A 73 0.83 3.83 11.41
N LEU A 74 -0.43 4.10 11.71
CA LEU A 74 -1.41 4.51 10.70
C LEU A 74 -0.98 5.80 10.00
N GLU A 75 -0.42 6.75 10.74
CA GLU A 75 0.12 7.97 10.16
C GLU A 75 1.34 7.70 9.27
N ASN A 76 2.25 6.81 9.68
CA ASN A 76 3.38 6.42 8.83
C ASN A 76 2.91 5.77 7.51
N PHE A 77 1.87 4.92 7.53
CA PHE A 77 1.31 4.37 6.30
C PHE A 77 0.70 5.44 5.40
N ARG A 78 0.08 6.46 5.99
CA ARG A 78 -0.45 7.62 5.25
C ARG A 78 0.68 8.40 4.58
N LEU A 79 1.76 8.68 5.33
CA LEU A 79 2.92 9.41 4.84
C LEU A 79 3.67 8.66 3.74
N GLU A 80 3.83 7.34 3.83
CA GLU A 80 4.47 6.57 2.75
C GLU A 80 3.65 6.62 1.46
N LYS A 81 2.32 6.47 1.52
CA LYS A 81 1.47 6.64 0.34
C LYS A 81 1.57 8.05 -0.26
N GLU A 82 1.72 9.06 0.58
CA GLU A 82 1.87 10.44 0.14
C GLU A 82 3.24 10.67 -0.54
N LYS A 83 4.30 10.11 0.04
CA LYS A 83 5.65 10.12 -0.56
C LYS A 83 5.67 9.41 -1.92
N GLU A 84 5.09 8.21 -2.04
CA GLU A 84 4.98 7.50 -3.32
C GLU A 84 4.30 8.34 -4.41
N ARG A 85 3.25 9.10 -4.03
CA ARG A 85 2.58 10.03 -4.95
C ARG A 85 3.49 11.18 -5.37
N ILE A 86 4.24 11.77 -4.43
CA ILE A 86 5.19 12.86 -4.71
C ILE A 86 6.31 12.36 -5.62
N ASP A 87 6.85 11.17 -5.36
CA ASP A 87 7.91 10.56 -6.18
C ASP A 87 7.41 10.30 -7.60
N ALA A 88 6.17 9.82 -7.76
CA ALA A 88 5.55 9.63 -9.08
C ALA A 88 5.36 10.96 -9.84
N ILE A 89 4.90 12.02 -9.16
CA ILE A 89 4.76 13.36 -9.75
C ILE A 89 6.13 13.90 -10.19
N THR A 90 7.15 13.76 -9.33
CA THR A 90 8.51 14.22 -9.61
C THR A 90 9.09 13.51 -10.82
N LYS A 91 8.91 12.18 -10.90
CA LYS A 91 9.32 11.39 -12.07
C LYS A 91 8.62 11.85 -13.35
N ASN A 92 7.31 12.11 -13.29
CA ASN A 92 6.56 12.60 -14.44
C ASN A 92 7.04 13.98 -14.89
N LYS A 93 7.34 14.88 -13.95
CA LYS A 93 7.91 16.20 -14.27
C LYS A 93 9.26 16.06 -14.99
N GLN A 94 10.12 15.17 -14.52
CA GLN A 94 11.42 14.91 -15.14
C GLN A 94 11.25 14.42 -16.59
N VAL A 95 10.37 13.46 -16.83
CA VAL A 95 10.06 12.96 -18.18
C VAL A 95 9.54 14.06 -19.09
N ILE A 96 8.65 14.93 -18.59
CA ILE A 96 8.12 16.06 -19.37
C ILE A 96 9.25 17.04 -19.74
N LEU A 97 10.13 17.36 -18.81
CA LEU A 97 11.27 18.26 -19.07
C LEU A 97 12.21 17.66 -20.13
N GLU A 98 12.52 16.37 -20.05
CA GLU A 98 13.34 15.67 -21.05
C GLU A 98 12.69 15.68 -22.46
N ILE A 99 11.36 15.53 -22.55
CA ILE A 99 10.63 15.67 -23.82
C ILE A 99 10.74 17.10 -24.37
N PHE A 100 10.62 18.11 -23.51
CA PHE A 100 10.74 19.50 -23.94
C PHE A 100 12.17 19.86 -24.37
N GLU A 101 13.18 19.42 -23.63
CA GLU A 101 14.59 19.65 -23.94
C GLU A 101 14.98 18.99 -25.26
N SER A 102 14.64 17.71 -25.45
CA SER A 102 14.90 17.00 -26.71
C SER A 102 14.12 17.62 -27.89
N GLY A 103 12.89 18.06 -27.67
CA GLY A 103 12.10 18.77 -28.68
C GLY A 103 12.72 20.12 -29.05
N MET A 104 13.19 20.89 -28.07
CA MET A 104 13.88 22.16 -28.30
C MET A 104 15.21 21.98 -29.01
N GLU A 105 16.05 21.02 -28.59
CA GLU A 105 17.30 20.70 -29.28
C GLU A 105 17.04 20.30 -30.74
N SER A 106 16.02 19.48 -30.98
CA SER A 106 15.64 19.09 -32.34
C SER A 106 15.22 20.30 -33.19
N VAL A 107 14.49 21.27 -32.63
CA VAL A 107 14.06 22.46 -33.36
C VAL A 107 15.24 23.39 -33.63
N LEU A 108 16.07 23.67 -32.61
CA LEU A 108 17.19 24.62 -32.69
C LEU A 108 18.34 24.12 -33.57
N ASN A 109 18.58 22.80 -33.63
CA ASN A 109 19.66 22.21 -34.41
C ASN A 109 19.25 21.80 -35.84
N SER A 110 18.02 22.08 -36.25
CA SER A 110 17.51 21.67 -37.56
C SER A 110 17.45 22.83 -38.56
N GLN A 111 18.09 22.68 -39.72
CA GLN A 111 17.73 23.39 -40.96
C GLN A 111 16.56 22.68 -41.67
N SER A 112 15.72 21.96 -40.94
CA SER A 112 14.94 20.87 -41.51
C SER A 112 13.76 21.31 -42.36
N ASP A 113 13.71 20.73 -43.55
CA ASP A 113 12.53 20.65 -44.40
C ASP A 113 11.42 19.87 -43.68
N THR A 114 10.38 20.58 -43.27
CA THR A 114 9.32 20.09 -42.39
C THR A 114 8.51 18.95 -43.03
N GLU A 115 8.50 18.86 -44.36
CA GLU A 115 7.86 17.78 -45.10
C GLU A 115 8.61 16.45 -44.96
N LYS A 116 9.95 16.48 -44.97
CA LYS A 116 10.77 15.28 -44.78
C LYS A 116 10.61 14.69 -43.38
N LEU A 117 10.60 15.54 -42.35
CA LEU A 117 10.35 15.10 -40.96
C LEU A 117 8.96 14.50 -40.79
N ARG A 118 7.93 15.02 -41.48
CA ARG A 118 6.59 14.41 -41.48
C ARG A 118 6.59 13.02 -42.12
N ALA A 119 7.24 12.87 -43.28
CA ALA A 119 7.34 11.58 -43.96
C ALA A 119 8.08 10.55 -43.08
N ASP A 120 9.19 10.95 -42.46
CA ASP A 120 9.96 10.09 -41.56
C ASP A 120 9.15 9.71 -40.31
N ASN A 121 8.37 10.64 -39.73
CA ASN A 121 7.51 10.35 -38.58
C ASN A 121 6.39 9.35 -38.92
N ILE A 122 5.78 9.47 -40.10
CA ILE A 122 4.77 8.53 -40.59
C ILE A 122 5.41 7.14 -40.75
N ALA A 123 6.58 7.04 -41.38
CA ALA A 123 7.29 5.79 -41.56
C ALA A 123 7.67 5.13 -40.23
N LEU A 124 8.11 5.91 -39.24
CA LEU A 124 8.43 5.42 -37.90
C LEU A 124 7.19 4.93 -37.14
N ARG A 125 6.04 5.63 -37.26
CA ARG A 125 4.77 5.18 -36.67
C ARG A 125 4.31 3.86 -37.28
N ASP A 126 4.46 3.69 -38.59
CA ASP A 126 4.14 2.43 -39.26
C ASP A 126 5.05 1.29 -38.79
N GLN A 127 6.35 1.55 -38.61
CA GLN A 127 7.29 0.57 -38.05
C GLN A 127 6.93 0.20 -36.61
N LEU A 128 6.59 1.19 -35.78
CA LEU A 128 6.20 0.97 -34.39
C LEU A 128 4.94 0.11 -34.30
N SER A 129 3.91 0.43 -35.08
CA SER A 129 2.65 -0.34 -35.11
C SER A 129 2.88 -1.80 -35.50
N ARG A 130 3.76 -2.06 -36.48
CA ARG A 130 4.13 -3.45 -36.84
C ARG A 130 4.82 -4.16 -35.68
N LYS A 131 5.74 -3.51 -34.99
CA LYS A 131 6.47 -4.08 -33.85
C LYS A 131 5.56 -4.37 -32.66
N GLU A 132 4.62 -3.49 -32.35
CA GLU A 132 3.59 -3.71 -31.33
C GLU A 132 2.69 -4.91 -31.67
N GLY A 133 2.34 -5.07 -32.95
CA GLY A 133 1.62 -6.24 -33.46
C GLY A 133 2.41 -7.55 -33.27
N GLU A 134 3.71 -7.53 -33.60
CA GLU A 134 4.61 -8.69 -33.38
C GLU A 134 4.71 -9.05 -31.89
N ILE A 135 4.86 -8.06 -31.00
CA ILE A 135 4.92 -8.26 -29.55
C ILE A 135 3.60 -8.88 -29.06
N THR A 136 2.46 -8.32 -29.45
CA THR A 136 1.14 -8.83 -29.05
C THR A 136 0.93 -10.28 -29.51
N ALA A 137 1.41 -10.62 -30.70
CA ALA A 137 1.35 -11.99 -31.21
C ALA A 137 2.24 -12.95 -30.40
N LEU A 138 3.46 -12.52 -30.03
CA LEU A 138 4.36 -13.27 -29.18
C LEU A 138 3.79 -13.51 -27.79
N GLU A 139 3.21 -12.48 -27.16
CA GLU A 139 2.56 -12.60 -25.85
C GLU A 139 1.41 -13.62 -25.85
N LYS A 140 0.60 -13.64 -26.91
CA LYS A 140 -0.46 -14.64 -27.07
C LYS A 140 0.11 -16.05 -27.16
N ARG A 141 1.18 -16.25 -27.93
CA ARG A 141 1.86 -17.55 -28.05
C ARG A 141 2.45 -18.00 -26.72
N VAL A 142 3.12 -17.12 -25.99
CA VAL A 142 3.67 -17.41 -24.65
C VAL A 142 2.57 -17.83 -23.68
N LYS A 143 1.42 -17.16 -23.67
CA LYS A 143 0.27 -17.54 -22.83
C LYS A 143 -0.27 -18.94 -23.17
N ILE A 144 -0.30 -19.31 -24.45
CA ILE A 144 -0.73 -20.65 -24.88
C ILE A 144 0.26 -21.70 -24.37
N ILE A 145 1.56 -21.50 -24.62
CA ILE A 145 2.61 -22.42 -24.18
C ILE A 145 2.59 -22.58 -22.65
N ALA A 146 2.44 -21.49 -21.90
CA ALA A 146 2.37 -21.54 -20.44
C ALA A 146 1.20 -22.42 -19.94
N ARG A 147 0.03 -22.34 -20.59
CA ARG A 147 -1.12 -23.20 -20.26
C ARG A 147 -0.86 -24.66 -20.59
N GLU A 148 -0.26 -24.93 -21.75
CA GLU A 148 0.09 -26.30 -22.16
C GLU A 148 1.10 -26.92 -21.20
N VAL A 149 2.13 -26.17 -20.79
CA VAL A 149 3.12 -26.61 -19.80
C VAL A 149 2.47 -26.90 -18.44
N VAL A 150 1.59 -26.03 -17.95
CA VAL A 150 0.83 -26.30 -16.71
C VAL A 150 -0.01 -27.57 -16.85
N GLY A 151 -0.71 -27.74 -17.97
CA GLY A 151 -1.52 -28.94 -18.22
C GLY A 151 -0.70 -30.24 -18.30
N ILE A 152 0.52 -30.19 -18.83
CA ILE A 152 1.45 -31.32 -18.82
C ILE A 152 1.90 -31.61 -17.38
N LEU A 153 2.36 -30.60 -16.64
CA LEU A 153 2.80 -30.74 -15.24
C LEU A 153 1.72 -31.31 -14.32
N GLU A 154 0.47 -30.91 -14.51
CA GLU A 154 -0.67 -31.44 -13.75
C GLU A 154 -0.98 -32.91 -14.08
N LYS A 155 -0.79 -33.33 -15.33
CA LYS A 155 -0.94 -34.74 -15.73
C LYS A 155 0.20 -35.60 -15.16
N THR A 156 1.44 -35.13 -15.26
CA THR A 156 2.62 -35.86 -14.73
C THR A 156 2.61 -35.98 -13.21
N LYS A 157 1.89 -35.12 -12.47
CA LYS A 157 1.70 -35.25 -11.01
C LYS A 157 0.67 -36.31 -10.60
N ARG A 158 -0.16 -36.80 -11.54
CA ARG A 158 -1.23 -37.77 -11.27
C ARG A 158 -0.86 -39.21 -11.66
N GLU A 159 0.26 -39.37 -12.37
CA GLU A 159 0.92 -40.66 -12.63
C GLU A 159 1.97 -40.93 -11.54
#